data_AF-A0A383U0Y9-F1
#
_entry.id   AF-A0A383U0Y9-F1
#
_cell.length_a   1.000
_cell.length_b   1.000
_cell.length_c   1.000
_cell.angle_alpha   90.00
_cell.angle_beta   90.00
_cell.angle_gamma   90.00
#
_symmetry.space_group_name_H-M   'P 1'
#
loop_
_entity.id
_entity.type
_entity.pdbx_description
1 polymer ?
#
loop_
_entity_poly.entity_id
_entity_poly.type
_entity_poly.pdbx_seq_one_letter_code
_entity_poly.pdbx_strand_id
1 'polypeptide(L)'
;MSWILIIVALGVTYFLYIGYKGNKDIKNVEKYGGLKIKYNTLIELIMARSSTTRLQQINSNNIRITSTGMMFKLIEIDKKIQITWDWHSFTTGKIHRLVWKFDENQDQNVMYETIKRDISIQNLLDDGLTKREAENYLKNINN
;
A
#
# COMPACT_ATOMS: atom_id res chain seq x y z
N MET A 1 17.46 7.52 -41.41
CA MET A 1 16.04 7.88 -41.23
C MET A 1 15.15 6.70 -40.82
N SER A 2 15.28 5.51 -41.40
CA SER A 2 14.39 4.36 -41.09
C SER A 2 14.44 3.85 -39.63
N TRP A 3 15.58 3.98 -38.94
CA TRP A 3 15.74 3.53 -37.55
C TRP A 3 14.94 4.37 -36.55
N ILE A 4 14.71 5.65 -36.86
CA ILE A 4 13.93 6.57 -36.01
C ILE A 4 12.46 6.15 -36.00
N LEU A 5 11.91 5.74 -37.16
CA LEU A 5 10.54 5.26 -37.26
C LEU A 5 10.30 3.97 -36.45
N ILE A 6 11.29 3.07 -36.40
CA ILE A 6 11.22 1.85 -35.59
C ILE A 6 11.21 2.19 -34.10
N ILE A 7 12.07 3.11 -33.65
CA ILE A 7 12.13 3.55 -32.25
C ILE A 7 10.81 4.21 -31.84
N VAL A 8 10.24 5.06 -32.70
CA VAL A 8 8.94 5.71 -32.44
C VAL A 8 7.82 4.67 -32.39
N ALA A 9 7.79 3.70 -33.30
CA ALA A 9 6.79 2.63 -33.29
C ALA A 9 6.88 1.74 -32.03
N LEU A 10 8.09 1.39 -31.59
CA LEU A 10 8.31 0.66 -30.34
C LEU A 10 7.88 1.47 -29.11
N GLY A 11 8.15 2.78 -29.10
CA GLY A 11 7.68 3.68 -28.06
C GLY A 11 6.15 3.71 -27.97
N VAL A 12 5.46 3.93 -29.09
CA VAL A 12 3.99 3.99 -29.14
C VAL A 12 3.35 2.67 -28.72
N THR A 13 3.85 1.54 -29.21
CA THR A 13 3.33 0.22 -28.83
C THR A 13 3.54 -0.08 -27.34
N TYR A 14 4.68 0.31 -26.76
CA TYR A 14 4.93 0.19 -25.32
C TYR A 14 3.97 1.07 -24.48
N PHE A 15 3.74 2.33 -24.89
CA PHE A 15 2.77 3.20 -24.20
C PHE A 15 1.33 2.66 -24.27
N LEU A 16 0.91 2.15 -25.44
CA LEU A 16 -0.40 1.51 -25.60
C LEU A 16 -0.53 0.26 -24.72
N TYR A 17 0.53 -0.56 -24.62
CA TYR A 17 0.55 -1.74 -23.77
C TYR A 17 0.38 -1.38 -22.29
N ILE A 18 1.11 -0.38 -21.78
CA ILE A 18 0.98 0.08 -20.39
C ILE A 18 -0.43 0.61 -20.13
N GLY A 19 -0.99 1.42 -21.04
CA GLY A 19 -2.33 1.96 -20.90
C GLY A 19 -3.41 0.87 -20.88
N TYR A 20 -3.29 -0.13 -21.75
CA TYR A 20 -4.19 -1.28 -21.78
C TYR A 20 -4.11 -2.12 -20.49
N LYS A 21 -2.90 -2.33 -19.98
CA LYS A 21 -2.67 -3.08 -18.75
C LYS A 21 -3.25 -2.36 -17.53
N GLY A 22 -3.02 -1.05 -17.38
CA GLY A 22 -3.61 -0.25 -16.31
C GLY A 22 -5.14 -0.24 -16.34
N ASN A 23 -5.74 -0.18 -17.54
CA ASN A 23 -7.20 -0.30 -17.70
C ASN A 23 -7.73 -1.69 -17.31
N LYS A 24 -6.95 -2.76 -17.49
CA LYS A 24 -7.34 -4.10 -17.01
C LYS A 24 -7.36 -4.17 -15.49
N ASP A 25 -6.36 -3.60 -14.82
CA ASP A 25 -6.30 -3.59 -13.35
C ASP A 25 -7.49 -2.84 -12.76
N ILE A 26 -7.84 -1.67 -13.34
CA ILE A 26 -9.02 -0.90 -12.93
C ILE A 26 -10.31 -1.71 -13.12
N LYS A 27 -10.51 -2.30 -14.30
CA LYS A 27 -11.69 -3.11 -14.60
C LYS A 27 -11.80 -4.36 -13.71
N ASN A 28 -10.68 -4.97 -13.34
CA ASN A 28 -10.68 -6.12 -12.43
C ASN A 28 -11.28 -5.74 -11.09
N VAL A 29 -10.88 -4.58 -10.55
CA VAL A 29 -11.37 -4.09 -9.26
C VAL A 29 -12.82 -3.57 -9.35
N GLU A 30 -13.19 -2.94 -10.47
CA GLU A 30 -14.58 -2.48 -10.71
C GLU A 30 -15.59 -3.61 -10.75
N LYS A 31 -15.20 -4.81 -11.23
CA LYS A 31 -16.06 -6.00 -11.17
C LYS A 31 -16.51 -6.33 -9.75
N TYR A 32 -15.68 -6.02 -8.74
CA TYR A 32 -15.98 -6.20 -7.32
C TYR A 32 -16.56 -4.94 -6.67
N GLY A 33 -16.86 -3.89 -7.45
CA GLY A 33 -17.40 -2.62 -6.96
C GLY A 33 -16.35 -1.67 -6.35
N GLY A 34 -15.07 -1.88 -6.64
CA GLY A 34 -13.98 -1.01 -6.19
C GLY A 34 -13.13 -1.62 -5.06
N LEU A 35 -11.96 -1.03 -4.79
CA LEU A 35 -11.07 -1.45 -3.70
C LEU A 35 -11.76 -1.42 -2.34
N LYS A 36 -12.65 -0.44 -2.13
CA LYS A 36 -13.40 -0.30 -0.88
C LYS A 36 -14.21 -1.55 -0.56
N ILE A 37 -14.79 -2.20 -1.57
CA ILE A 37 -15.58 -3.42 -1.40
C ILE A 37 -14.66 -4.63 -1.41
N LYS A 38 -13.74 -4.74 -2.38
CA LYS A 38 -12.84 -5.89 -2.52
C LYS A 38 -11.95 -6.10 -1.28
N TYR A 39 -11.44 -5.02 -0.69
CA TYR A 39 -10.55 -5.04 0.48
C TYR A 39 -11.18 -4.42 1.72
N ASN A 40 -12.51 -4.56 1.89
CA ASN A 40 -13.25 -3.87 2.94
C ASN A 40 -12.69 -4.13 4.34
N THR A 41 -12.48 -5.40 4.71
CA THR A 41 -11.95 -5.78 6.03
C THR A 41 -10.59 -5.16 6.29
N LEU A 42 -9.67 -5.22 5.33
CA LEU A 42 -8.35 -4.63 5.46
C LEU A 42 -8.41 -3.11 5.64
N ILE A 43 -9.26 -2.43 4.86
CA ILE A 43 -9.45 -0.98 4.92
C ILE A 43 -10.04 -0.57 6.27
N GLU A 44 -11.07 -1.27 6.75
CA GLU A 44 -11.69 -1.02 8.04
C GLU A 44 -10.69 -1.19 9.19
N LEU A 45 -9.88 -2.27 9.17
CA LEU A 45 -8.84 -2.50 10.16
C LEU A 45 -7.77 -1.40 10.15
N ILE A 46 -7.34 -0.93 8.97
CA ILE A 46 -6.41 0.20 8.84
C ILE A 46 -7.04 1.48 9.41
N MET A 47 -8.31 1.76 9.07
CA MET A 47 -9.01 2.96 9.53
C MET A 47 -9.25 2.96 11.05
N ALA A 48 -9.51 1.79 11.64
CA ALA A 48 -9.74 1.64 13.07
C ALA A 48 -8.52 1.99 13.94
N ARG A 49 -7.31 2.09 13.35
CA ARG A 49 -6.08 2.42 14.08
C ARG A 49 -6.06 3.83 14.68
N SER A 50 -6.78 4.79 14.09
CA SER A 50 -6.77 6.17 14.56
C SER A 50 -8.12 6.85 14.32
N SER A 51 -8.61 7.56 15.32
CA SER A 51 -9.85 8.34 15.24
C SER A 51 -9.77 9.52 14.27
N THR A 52 -8.56 9.97 13.89
CA THR A 52 -8.36 11.07 12.95
C THR A 52 -8.27 10.60 11.50
N THR A 53 -8.47 9.30 11.25
CA THR A 53 -8.31 8.70 9.94
C THR A 53 -9.41 9.13 8.97
N ARG A 54 -9.03 9.50 7.75
CA ARG A 54 -9.93 9.89 6.66
C ARG A 54 -9.62 9.04 5.42
N LEU A 55 -10.65 8.40 4.89
CA LEU A 55 -10.59 7.68 3.62
C LEU A 55 -10.88 8.65 2.47
N GLN A 56 -10.03 8.63 1.45
CA GLN A 56 -10.17 9.37 0.21
C GLN A 56 -10.12 8.36 -0.95
N GLN A 57 -11.22 8.24 -1.68
CA GLN A 57 -11.26 7.40 -2.88
C GLN A 57 -10.87 8.24 -4.08
N ILE A 58 -9.72 7.92 -4.71
CA ILE A 58 -9.24 8.63 -5.90
C ILE A 58 -9.93 8.04 -7.14
N ASN A 59 -9.97 6.71 -7.23
CA ASN A 59 -10.77 5.98 -8.20
C ASN A 59 -11.07 4.56 -7.68
N SER A 60 -11.69 3.71 -8.50
CA SER A 60 -12.04 2.32 -8.15
C SER A 60 -10.84 1.47 -7.75
N ASN A 61 -9.64 1.74 -8.29
CA ASN A 61 -8.39 1.01 -8.05
C ASN A 61 -7.35 1.80 -7.22
N ASN A 62 -7.72 2.94 -6.65
CA ASN A 62 -6.77 3.78 -5.92
C ASN A 62 -7.48 4.49 -4.78
N ILE A 63 -7.12 4.10 -3.57
CA ILE A 63 -7.60 4.75 -2.36
C ILE A 63 -6.43 5.24 -1.52
N ARG A 64 -6.68 6.31 -0.78
CA ARG A 64 -5.75 6.89 0.16
C ARG A 64 -6.43 6.97 1.53
N ILE A 65 -5.73 6.55 2.57
CA ILE A 65 -6.18 6.66 3.95
C ILE A 65 -5.19 7.59 4.65
N THR A 66 -5.63 8.76 5.08
CA THR A 66 -4.77 9.78 5.72
C THR A 66 -5.12 9.93 7.19
N SER A 67 -4.10 10.02 8.04
CA SER A 67 -4.23 10.38 9.46
C SER A 67 -3.13 11.39 9.81
N THR A 68 -3.11 11.90 11.03
CA THR A 68 -2.11 12.88 11.48
C THR A 68 -0.70 12.29 11.34
N GLY A 69 0.10 12.85 10.43
CA GLY A 69 1.47 12.39 10.14
C GLY A 69 1.56 11.08 9.35
N MET A 70 0.46 10.37 9.08
CA MET A 70 0.46 9.07 8.40
C MET A 70 -0.37 9.10 7.11
N MET A 71 0.09 8.38 6.09
CA MET A 71 -0.68 8.13 4.88
C MET A 71 -0.51 6.69 4.43
N PHE A 72 -1.62 6.00 4.20
CA PHE A 72 -1.66 4.78 3.40
C PHE A 72 -2.14 5.08 1.98
N LYS A 73 -1.53 4.42 1.01
CA LYS A 73 -2.00 4.35 -0.38
C LYS A 73 -2.18 2.88 -0.76
N LEU A 74 -3.35 2.52 -1.25
CA LEU A 74 -3.66 1.18 -1.72
C LEU A 74 -3.97 1.22 -3.22
N ILE A 75 -3.32 0.35 -3.98
CA ILE A 75 -3.48 0.20 -5.42
C ILE A 75 -3.34 -1.26 -5.83
N GLU A 76 -4.30 -1.80 -6.59
CA GLU A 76 -4.16 -3.14 -7.16
C GLU A 76 -3.43 -3.07 -8.50
N ILE A 77 -2.41 -3.90 -8.66
CA ILE A 77 -1.62 -4.02 -9.88
C ILE A 77 -1.39 -5.51 -10.12
N ASP A 78 -1.76 -6.04 -11.29
CA ASP A 78 -1.55 -7.44 -11.63
C ASP A 78 -2.14 -8.41 -10.58
N LYS A 79 -3.38 -8.16 -10.13
CA LYS A 79 -4.07 -8.97 -9.10
C LYS A 79 -3.33 -9.06 -7.77
N LYS A 80 -2.47 -8.10 -7.48
CA LYS A 80 -1.83 -7.94 -6.18
C LYS A 80 -2.14 -6.57 -5.64
N ILE A 81 -2.53 -6.51 -4.36
CA ILE A 81 -2.72 -5.24 -3.68
C ILE A 81 -1.36 -4.75 -3.18
N GLN A 82 -0.93 -3.59 -3.69
CA GLN A 82 0.21 -2.87 -3.16
C GLN A 82 -0.28 -1.84 -2.15
N ILE A 83 0.31 -1.88 -0.96
CA ILE A 83 0.01 -0.96 0.14
C ILE A 83 1.29 -0.22 0.47
N THR A 84 1.25 1.11 0.42
CA THR A 84 2.35 1.98 0.82
C THR A 84 1.92 2.75 2.05
N TRP A 85 2.74 2.72 3.10
CA TRP A 85 2.56 3.54 4.29
C TRP A 85 3.72 4.52 4.41
N ASP A 86 3.38 5.80 4.55
CA ASP A 86 4.29 6.90 4.81
C ASP A 86 4.01 7.47 6.20
N TRP A 87 5.06 7.59 7.01
CA TRP A 87 5.02 8.19 8.35
C TRP A 87 5.99 9.34 8.46
N HIS A 88 5.47 10.50 8.77
CA HIS A 88 6.23 11.68 9.12
C HIS A 88 6.48 11.67 10.64
N SER A 89 7.68 11.27 11.03
CA SER A 89 8.09 11.26 12.43
C SER A 89 8.12 12.68 12.99
N PHE A 90 7.34 12.92 14.04
CA PHE A 90 7.38 14.18 14.77
C PHE A 90 8.62 14.33 15.65
N THR A 91 9.27 13.22 16.03
CA THR A 91 10.45 13.21 16.90
C THR A 91 11.73 13.42 16.09
N THR A 92 11.88 12.69 14.98
CA THR A 92 13.11 12.73 14.17
C THR A 92 13.00 13.66 12.96
N GLY A 93 11.80 14.11 12.60
CA GLY A 93 11.53 14.87 11.38
C GLY A 93 11.68 14.06 10.08
N LYS A 94 11.98 12.76 10.19
CA LYS A 94 12.19 11.87 9.04
C LYS A 94 10.87 11.34 8.50
N ILE A 95 10.89 10.98 7.22
CA ILE A 95 9.79 10.26 6.58
C ILE A 95 10.19 8.80 6.45
N HIS A 96 9.43 7.92 7.11
CA HIS A 96 9.57 6.48 7.03
C HIS A 96 8.57 5.92 6.03
N ARG A 97 9.00 4.98 5.20
CA ARG A 97 8.16 4.35 4.18
C ARG A 97 8.23 2.84 4.27
N LEU A 98 7.06 2.21 4.33
CA LEU A 98 6.91 0.76 4.22
C LEU A 98 6.04 0.43 3.01
N VAL A 99 6.37 -0.65 2.31
CA VAL A 99 5.66 -1.10 1.11
C VAL A 99 5.42 -2.60 1.21
N TRP A 100 4.15 -2.99 1.10
CA TRP A 100 3.73 -4.38 1.06
C TRP A 100 3.06 -4.70 -0.27
N LYS A 101 3.16 -5.96 -0.67
CA LYS A 101 2.45 -6.53 -1.82
C LYS A 101 1.84 -7.85 -1.39
N PHE A 102 0.53 -7.97 -1.52
CA PHE A 102 -0.22 -9.18 -1.16
C PHE A 102 -0.97 -9.70 -2.37
N ASP A 103 -1.14 -11.02 -2.45
CA ASP A 103 -1.96 -11.65 -3.50
C ASP A 103 -3.44 -11.36 -3.28
N GLU A 104 -4.23 -11.23 -4.37
CA GLU A 104 -5.65 -10.84 -4.30
C GLU A 104 -6.53 -11.73 -3.40
N ASN A 105 -6.14 -13.00 -3.22
CA ASN A 105 -6.90 -13.99 -2.47
C ASN A 105 -6.32 -14.25 -1.07
N GLN A 106 -5.28 -13.55 -0.66
CA GLN A 106 -4.72 -13.70 0.67
C GLN A 106 -5.72 -13.20 1.73
N ASP A 107 -5.71 -13.83 2.91
CA ASP A 107 -6.59 -13.43 4.00
C ASP A 107 -6.28 -12.01 4.48
N GLN A 108 -7.30 -11.15 4.52
CA GLN A 108 -7.15 -9.73 4.82
C GLN A 108 -6.78 -9.46 6.28
N ASN A 109 -7.12 -10.34 7.22
CA ASN A 109 -6.66 -10.24 8.61
C ASN A 109 -5.17 -10.55 8.70
N VAL A 110 -4.70 -11.56 7.96
CA VAL A 110 -3.26 -11.89 7.87
C VAL A 110 -2.47 -10.75 7.22
N MET A 111 -3.01 -10.13 6.16
CA MET A 111 -2.42 -8.91 5.58
C MET A 111 -2.29 -7.81 6.64
N TYR A 112 -3.36 -7.56 7.39
CA TYR A 112 -3.38 -6.52 8.40
C TYR A 112 -2.40 -6.78 9.55
N GLU A 113 -2.33 -8.01 10.07
CA GLU A 113 -1.38 -8.35 11.14
C GLU A 113 0.07 -8.20 10.68
N THR A 114 0.37 -8.49 9.41
CA THR A 114 1.69 -8.23 8.80
C THR A 114 2.01 -6.72 8.81
N ILE A 115 1.09 -5.91 8.29
CA ILE A 115 1.24 -4.44 8.27
C ILE A 115 1.40 -3.88 9.68
N LYS A 116 0.56 -4.32 10.61
CA LYS A 116 0.56 -3.88 12.01
C LYS A 116 1.88 -4.19 12.68
N ARG A 117 2.39 -5.41 12.52
CA ARG A 117 3.70 -5.84 13.04
C ARG A 117 4.82 -4.95 12.50
N ASP A 118 4.89 -4.77 11.20
CA ASP A 118 5.97 -4.02 10.57
C ASP A 118 5.94 -2.53 10.94
N ILE A 119 4.75 -1.92 11.02
CA ILE A 119 4.59 -0.55 11.54
C ILE A 119 5.05 -0.47 13.00
N SER A 120 4.68 -1.45 13.84
CA SER A 120 5.12 -1.46 15.24
C SER A 120 6.64 -1.55 15.35
N ILE A 121 7.30 -2.37 14.54
CA ILE A 121 8.76 -2.42 14.47
C ILE A 121 9.31 -1.04 14.07
N GLN A 122 8.76 -0.43 13.01
CA GLN A 122 9.24 0.85 12.51
C GLN A 122 9.07 1.99 13.53
N ASN A 123 7.99 1.98 14.31
CA ASN A 123 7.80 2.94 15.39
C ASN A 123 8.87 2.78 16.48
N LEU A 124 9.17 1.55 16.90
CA LEU A 124 10.23 1.26 17.87
C LEU A 124 11.61 1.68 17.36
N LEU A 125 11.88 1.51 16.06
CA LEU A 125 13.10 2.00 15.43
C LEU A 125 13.19 3.53 15.46
N ASP A 126 12.06 4.22 15.24
CA ASP A 126 11.98 5.68 15.31
C ASP A 126 12.19 6.20 16.75
N ASP A 127 11.78 5.42 17.74
CA ASP A 127 12.05 5.65 19.17
C ASP A 127 13.51 5.33 19.58
N GLY A 128 14.33 4.82 18.64
CA GLY A 128 15.77 4.61 18.82
C GLY A 128 16.19 3.18 19.13
N LEU A 129 15.27 2.19 19.11
CA LEU A 129 15.64 0.78 19.27
C LEU A 129 16.33 0.24 18.01
N THR A 130 17.14 -0.79 18.18
CA THR A 130 17.60 -1.62 17.07
C THR A 130 16.51 -2.58 16.63
N LYS A 131 16.59 -3.08 15.39
CA LYS A 131 15.61 -4.04 14.84
C LYS A 131 15.46 -5.29 15.72
N ARG A 132 16.57 -5.82 16.25
CA ARG A 132 16.57 -7.00 17.12
C ARG A 132 15.85 -6.73 18.44
N GLU A 133 16.05 -5.56 19.02
CA GLU A 133 15.37 -5.15 20.26
C GLU A 133 13.87 -4.97 20.02
N ALA A 134 13.49 -4.34 18.90
CA ALA A 134 12.10 -4.16 18.52
C ALA A 134 11.39 -5.50 18.32
N GLU A 135 12.01 -6.46 17.63
CA GLU A 135 11.45 -7.81 17.43
C GLU A 135 11.30 -8.58 18.75
N ASN A 136 12.30 -8.50 19.64
CA ASN A 136 12.24 -9.13 20.96
C ASN A 136 11.15 -8.51 21.85
N TYR A 137 11.02 -7.18 21.82
CA TYR A 137 9.98 -6.46 22.55
C TYR A 137 8.59 -6.93 22.13
N LEU A 138 8.33 -6.97 20.82
CA LEU A 138 7.04 -7.43 20.29
C LEU A 138 6.75 -8.91 20.60
N LYS A 139 7.77 -9.77 20.69
CA LYS A 139 7.58 -11.17 21.10
C LYS A 139 7.16 -11.30 22.56
N ASN A 140 7.71 -10.46 23.44
CA ASN A 140 7.45 -10.53 24.87
C ASN A 140 6.07 -10.00 25.28
N ILE A 141 5.50 -9.06 24.52
CA ILE A 141 4.17 -8.49 24.81
C ILE A 141 3.00 -9.33 24.27
N ASN A 142 3.27 -10.30 23.39
CA ASN A 142 2.26 -11.17 22.77
C ASN A 142 2.25 -12.60 23.34
N ASN A 143 3.09 -12.87 24.35
CA ASN A 143 3.09 -14.10 25.16
C ASN A 143 2.41 -13.82 26.51
#